data_AF-A0A445A3K1-F1
#
_entry.id   AF-A0A445A3K1-F1
#
_cell.length_a   1.000
_cell.length_b   1.000
_cell.length_c   1.000
_cell.angle_alpha   90.00
_cell.angle_beta   90.00
_cell.angle_gamma   90.00
#
_symmetry.space_group_name_H-M   'P 1'
#
loop_
_entity.id
_entity.type
_entity.pdbx_description
1 polymer ?
#
loop_
_entity_poly.entity_id
_entity_poly.type
_entity_poly.pdbx_seq_one_letter_code
_entity_poly.pdbx_strand_id
1 'polypeptide(L)'
;MWGDMVARYNLSSNSWVDQTYELRNLWALAYLRGQFFVQIRTTSQCEGINSLIKTYVRKKDTLLEFINNMEIVVSHYRNNERVAEKI
;
A
#
# COMPACT_ATOMS: atom_id res chain seq x y z
N MET A 1 8.41 -7.41 -18.48
CA MET A 1 7.17 -7.31 -17.69
C MET A 1 6.29 -6.09 -18.02
N TRP A 2 6.82 -4.91 -18.40
CA TRP A 2 6.00 -3.85 -19.04
C TRP A 2 6.41 -3.63 -20.50
N GLY A 3 7.72 -3.49 -20.77
CA GLY A 3 8.25 -3.37 -22.14
C GLY A 3 7.80 -4.49 -23.08
N ASP A 4 7.80 -5.75 -22.62
CA ASP A 4 7.33 -6.88 -23.43
C ASP A 4 5.84 -6.78 -23.77
N MET A 5 5.02 -6.22 -22.88
CA MET A 5 3.59 -6.00 -23.11
C MET A 5 3.39 -4.86 -24.13
N VAL A 6 4.12 -3.75 -23.95
CA VAL A 6 4.08 -2.61 -24.88
C VAL A 6 4.50 -3.05 -26.29
N ALA A 7 5.56 -3.86 -26.39
CA ALA A 7 6.02 -4.41 -27.67
C ALA A 7 5.02 -5.40 -28.27
N ARG A 8 4.49 -6.35 -27.47
CA ARG A 8 3.53 -7.37 -27.93
C ARG A 8 2.25 -6.76 -28.53
N TYR A 9 1.80 -5.64 -27.97
CA TYR A 9 0.58 -4.97 -28.43
C TYR A 9 0.86 -3.72 -29.27
N ASN A 10 2.12 -3.48 -29.65
CA ASN A 10 2.56 -2.35 -30.46
C ASN A 10 2.08 -0.98 -29.93
N LEU A 11 2.18 -0.80 -28.60
CA LEU A 11 1.66 0.37 -27.89
C LEU A 11 2.71 1.49 -27.71
N SER A 12 3.87 1.37 -28.36
CA SER A 12 5.03 2.24 -28.17
C SER A 12 4.81 3.71 -28.53
N SER A 13 3.76 4.03 -29.29
CA SER A 13 3.40 5.40 -29.66
C SER A 13 2.14 5.90 -28.93
N ASN A 14 1.65 5.15 -27.96
CA ASN A 14 0.45 5.51 -27.21
C ASN A 14 0.83 6.40 -26.02
N SER A 15 0.51 7.69 -26.11
CA SER A 15 0.83 8.67 -25.09
C SER A 15 0.24 8.35 -23.71
N TRP A 16 -0.90 7.65 -23.64
CA TRP A 16 -1.48 7.21 -22.37
C TRP A 16 -0.63 6.12 -21.71
N VAL A 17 -0.07 5.20 -22.50
CA VAL A 17 0.81 4.13 -22.00
C VAL A 17 2.08 4.71 -21.43
N ASP A 18 2.67 5.71 -22.10
CA ASP A 18 3.86 6.41 -21.61
C ASP A 18 3.57 7.18 -20.31
N GLN A 19 2.51 7.99 -20.28
CA GLN A 19 2.10 8.73 -19.07
C GLN A 19 1.82 7.80 -17.89
N THR A 20 1.20 6.65 -18.16
CA THR A 20 0.90 5.64 -17.13
C THR A 20 2.20 5.03 -16.59
N TYR A 21 3.19 4.77 -17.45
CA TYR A 21 4.50 4.26 -17.05
C TYR A 21 5.34 5.28 -16.25
N GLU A 22 5.21 6.58 -16.55
CA GLU A 22 5.86 7.62 -15.73
C GLU A 22 5.35 7.65 -14.29
N LEU A 23 4.06 7.34 -14.08
CA LEU A 23 3.44 7.24 -12.75
C LEU A 23 3.62 5.87 -12.10
N ARG A 24 4.49 4.99 -12.62
CA ARG A 24 4.68 3.62 -12.09
C ARG A 24 5.17 3.59 -10.64
N ASN A 25 5.82 4.66 -10.16
CA ASN A 25 6.21 4.81 -8.76
C ASN A 25 5.00 4.88 -7.81
N LEU A 26 3.82 5.25 -8.32
CA LEU A 26 2.55 5.26 -7.59
C LEU A 26 1.81 3.93 -7.67
N TRP A 27 2.26 2.98 -8.50
CA TRP A 27 1.68 1.65 -8.55
C TRP A 27 2.11 0.89 -7.31
N ALA A 28 1.46 1.16 -6.19
CA ALA A 28 1.70 0.48 -4.93
C ALA A 28 1.73 -1.04 -5.13
N LEU A 29 0.80 -1.60 -5.93
CA LEU A 29 0.81 -3.02 -6.25
C LEU A 29 2.05 -3.48 -7.03
N ALA A 30 2.60 -2.70 -7.96
CA ALA A 30 3.80 -3.08 -8.70
C ALA A 30 5.09 -2.89 -7.89
N TYR A 31 5.13 -1.88 -7.01
CA TYR A 31 6.21 -1.65 -6.05
C TYR A 31 6.26 -2.75 -4.98
N LEU A 32 5.09 -3.23 -4.54
CA LEU A 32 4.96 -4.30 -3.55
C LEU A 32 5.13 -5.70 -4.16
N ARG A 33 4.93 -5.87 -5.47
CA ARG A 33 5.03 -7.17 -6.16
C ARG A 33 6.50 -7.55 -6.36
N GLY A 34 7.00 -8.42 -5.47
CA GLY A 34 8.39 -8.91 -5.48
C GLY A 34 9.22 -8.38 -4.31
N GLN A 35 8.70 -7.44 -3.54
CA GLN A 35 9.26 -7.07 -2.25
C GLN A 35 8.71 -8.03 -1.20
N PHE A 36 9.58 -8.89 -0.68
CA PHE A 36 9.25 -9.75 0.46
C PHE A 36 9.24 -8.87 1.71
N PHE A 37 8.05 -8.44 2.12
CA PHE A 37 7.88 -7.84 3.42
C PHE A 37 8.00 -8.95 4.45
N VAL A 38 9.22 -9.11 4.98
CA VAL A 38 9.53 -10.01 6.09
C VAL A 38 8.57 -9.80 7.27
N GLN A 39 7.88 -8.66 7.34
CA GLN A 39 6.96 -8.27 8.42
C GLN A 39 5.48 -8.20 8.02
N ILE A 40 5.09 -8.46 6.77
CA ILE A 40 3.69 -8.79 6.45
C ILE A 40 3.58 -10.30 6.60
N ARG A 41 3.61 -10.78 7.84
CA ARG A 41 3.53 -12.21 8.14
C ARG A 41 2.08 -12.55 8.49
N THR A 42 1.50 -13.46 7.72
CA THR A 42 0.21 -14.14 7.95
C THR A 42 -1.07 -13.30 7.84
N THR A 43 -2.13 -13.93 7.33
CA THR A 43 -3.50 -13.37 7.24
C THR A 43 -4.00 -12.81 8.57
N SER A 44 -3.59 -13.42 9.69
CA SER A 44 -3.91 -12.94 11.04
C SER A 44 -3.35 -11.55 11.37
N GLN A 45 -2.16 -11.18 10.91
CA GLN A 45 -1.65 -9.81 11.11
C GLN A 45 -2.45 -8.81 10.26
N CYS A 46 -2.76 -9.18 9.02
CA CYS A 46 -3.61 -8.35 8.16
C CYS A 46 -5.01 -8.14 8.76
N GLU A 47 -5.58 -9.17 9.39
CA GLU A 47 -6.84 -9.07 10.13
C GLU A 47 -6.73 -8.14 11.34
N GLY A 48 -5.64 -8.23 12.11
CA GLY A 48 -5.37 -7.32 13.23
C GLY A 48 -5.19 -5.86 12.79
N ILE A 49 -4.44 -5.62 11.71
CA ILE A 49 -4.27 -4.29 11.11
C ILE A 49 -5.61 -3.76 10.60
N ASN A 50 -6.39 -4.58 9.90
CA ASN A 50 -7.71 -4.20 9.40
C ASN A 50 -8.69 -3.88 10.56
N SER A 51 -8.61 -4.63 11.66
CA SER A 51 -9.38 -4.35 12.87
C SER A 51 -8.99 -3.01 13.48
N LEU A 52 -7.68 -2.73 13.59
CA LEU A 52 -7.16 -1.45 14.07
C LEU A 52 -7.64 -0.29 13.20
N ILE A 53 -7.52 -0.39 11.87
CA ILE A 53 -7.98 0.65 10.94
C ILE A 53 -9.47 0.94 11.12
N LYS A 54 -10.30 -0.10 11.27
CA LYS A 54 -11.76 0.04 11.48
C LYS A 54 -12.13 0.78 12.76
N THR A 55 -11.25 0.81 13.77
CA THR A 55 -11.47 1.57 15.01
C THR A 55 -11.32 3.07 14.81
N TYR A 56 -10.48 3.50 13.86
CA TYR A 56 -10.13 4.92 13.66
C TYR A 56 -10.72 5.52 12.39
N VAL A 57 -11.07 4.71 11.39
CA VAL A 57 -11.60 5.19 10.09
C VAL A 57 -13.08 4.88 9.97
N ARG A 58 -13.86 5.90 9.61
CA ARG A 58 -15.31 5.77 9.32
C ARG A 58 -15.56 5.96 7.83
N LYS A 59 -16.61 5.31 7.33
CA LYS A 59 -17.04 5.41 5.92
C LYS A 59 -17.31 6.85 5.45
N LYS A 60 -17.66 7.76 6.36
CA LYS A 60 -18.01 9.15 6.07
C LYS A 60 -16.86 10.14 6.31
N ASP A 61 -15.68 9.67 6.69
CA ASP A 61 -14.54 10.54 6.89
C ASP A 61 -14.17 11.22 5.56
N THR A 62 -13.89 12.51 5.63
CA THR A 62 -13.28 13.26 4.53
C THR A 62 -11.85 12.72 4.28
N LEU A 63 -11.29 13.03 3.11
CA LEU A 63 -9.92 12.59 2.78
C LEU A 63 -8.89 13.08 3.82
N LEU A 64 -9.06 14.31 4.33
CA LEU A 64 -8.18 14.88 5.34
C LEU A 64 -8.28 14.13 6.68
N GLU A 65 -9.52 13.86 7.14
CA GLU A 65 -9.75 13.08 8.35
C GLU A 65 -9.20 11.66 8.23
N PHE A 66 -9.36 11.04 7.06
CA PHE A 66 -8.79 9.72 6.77
C PHE A 66 -7.26 9.72 6.90
N ILE A 67 -6.57 10.69 6.29
CA ILE A 67 -5.10 10.77 6.35
C ILE A 67 -4.63 10.97 7.79
N ASN A 68 -5.25 11.89 8.53
CA ASN A 68 -4.90 12.14 9.93
C ASN A 68 -5.14 10.91 10.81
N ASN A 69 -6.26 10.20 10.61
CA ASN A 69 -6.56 8.97 11.35
C ASN A 69 -5.57 7.84 11.00
N MET A 70 -5.12 7.77 9.76
CA MET A 70 -4.10 6.79 9.33
C MET A 70 -2.73 7.05 9.97
N GLU A 71 -2.34 8.31 10.18
CA GLU A 71 -1.11 8.63 10.92
C GLU A 71 -1.17 8.12 12.37
N ILE A 72 -2.33 8.26 13.02
CA ILE A 72 -2.57 7.73 14.37
C ILE A 72 -2.47 6.19 14.38
N VAL A 73 -3.10 5.52 13.41
CA VAL A 73 -3.05 4.06 13.26
C VAL A 73 -1.61 3.57 13.10
N VAL A 74 -0.81 4.21 12.25
CA VAL A 74 0.59 3.85 12.02
C VAL A 74 1.44 4.05 13.27
N SER A 75 1.22 5.15 13.99
CA SER A 75 1.91 5.43 15.26
C SER A 75 1.60 4.36 16.31
N HIS A 76 0.32 4.02 16.48
CA HIS A 76 -0.14 2.99 17.42
C HIS A 76 0.41 1.61 17.06
N TYR A 77 0.38 1.25 15.78
CA TYR A 77 0.92 -0.01 15.30
C TYR A 77 2.43 -0.14 15.60
N ARG A 78 3.23 0.89 15.28
CA ARG A 78 4.67 0.92 15.56
C ARG A 78 4.98 0.87 17.06
N ASN A 79 4.19 1.55 17.89
CA ASN A 79 4.39 1.50 19.33
C ASN A 79 4.12 0.10 19.89
N ASN A 80 3.09 -0.58 19.40
CA ASN A 80 2.79 -1.96 19.79
C ASN A 80 3.89 -2.93 19.37
N GLU A 81 4.48 -2.77 18.18
CA GLU A 81 5.64 -3.58 17.76
C GLU A 81 6.85 -3.38 18.70
N ARG A 82 7.17 -2.13 19.06
CA ARG A 82 8.28 -1.81 20.00
C ARG A 82 8.07 -2.37 21.41
N VAL A 83 6.82 -2.51 21.85
CA VAL A 83 6.49 -3.11 23.14
C VAL A 83 6.58 -4.63 23.05
N ALA A 84 6.12 -5.24 21.95
CA ALA A 84 6.18 -6.68 21.74
C ALA A 84 7.63 -7.21 21.60
N GLU A 85 8.56 -6.40 21.08
CA GLU A 85 10.00 -6.75 20.98
C GLU A 85 10.75 -6.69 22.32
N LYS A 86 10.14 -6.13 23.38
CA LYS A 86 10.75 -6.02 24.73
C LYS A 86 10.39 -7.18 25.67
N ILE A 87 9.66 -8.17 25.17
CA ILE A 87 9.27 -9.40 25.88
C ILE A 87 10.09 -10.56 25.32
#